data_AF-A0A368YZ27-F1
#
_entry.id   AF-A0A368YZ27-F1
#
_cell.length_a   1.000
_cell.length_b   1.000
_cell.length_c   1.000
_cell.angle_alpha   90.00
_cell.angle_beta   90.00
_cell.angle_gamma   90.00
#
_symmetry.space_group_name_H-M   'P 1'
#
loop_
_entity.id
_entity.type
_entity.pdbx_description
1 polymer ?
#
loop_
_entity_poly.entity_id
_entity_poly.type
_entity_poly.pdbx_seq_one_letter_code
_entity_poly.pdbx_strand_id
1 'polypeptide(L)'
;MTHKAFFGDKARTFALTPELIIELERKTGTGIAAFVARFMRVPMAFHFNDIVETIRLGLIGGGTSPEEAQSLVNAYVTPRPIAETLSLAIAILEAAWFGPAAPTVIAQDDIGHAAAIDDALNQVAP
;
A
#
# COMPACT_ATOMS: atom_id res chain seq x y z
N MET A 1 1.16 4.80 9.29
CA MET A 1 1.39 3.39 8.90
C MET A 1 2.37 3.38 7.73
N THR A 2 3.25 2.37 7.63
CA THR A 2 4.41 2.40 6.71
C THR A 2 4.35 1.30 5.65
N HIS A 3 4.77 1.61 4.43
CA HIS A 3 5.08 0.65 3.37
C HIS A 3 6.59 0.63 3.10
N LYS A 4 7.18 -0.53 2.79
CA LYS A 4 8.61 -0.65 2.44
C LYS A 4 8.76 -1.33 1.08
N ALA A 5 9.53 -0.73 0.18
CA ALA A 5 9.80 -1.26 -1.14
C ALA A 5 11.18 -0.79 -1.66
N PHE A 6 11.73 -1.51 -2.63
CA PHE A 6 12.88 -1.02 -3.40
C PHE A 6 12.40 0.11 -4.33
N PHE A 7 13.12 1.23 -4.36
CA PHE A 7 12.78 2.35 -5.21
C PHE A 7 14.03 3.08 -5.70
N GLY A 8 14.35 2.90 -6.98
CA GLY A 8 15.47 3.54 -7.66
C GLY A 8 16.84 3.01 -7.21
N ASP A 9 17.22 3.33 -5.97
CA ASP A 9 18.57 3.16 -5.45
C ASP A 9 18.68 2.17 -4.29
N LYS A 10 17.66 2.10 -3.43
CA LYS A 10 17.65 1.23 -2.25
C LYS A 10 16.23 0.89 -1.78
N ALA A 11 16.15 0.02 -0.76
CA ALA A 11 14.94 -0.14 0.01
C ALA A 11 14.61 1.17 0.74
N ARG A 12 13.40 1.68 0.53
CA ARG A 12 12.87 2.93 1.08
C ARG A 12 11.66 2.62 1.94
N THR A 13 11.48 3.40 3.01
CA THR A 13 10.23 3.41 3.77
C THR A 13 9.37 4.54 3.24
N PHE A 14 8.06 4.30 3.16
CA PHE A 14 7.06 5.26 2.75
C PHE A 14 5.99 5.33 3.84
N ALA A 15 5.55 6.53 4.20
CA ALA A 15 4.41 6.72 5.07
C ALA A 15 3.69 8.02 4.74
N LEU A 16 2.37 7.97 4.71
CA LEU A 16 1.53 9.16 4.74
C LEU A 16 1.08 9.38 6.19
N THR A 17 1.78 10.26 6.91
CA THR A 17 1.35 10.70 8.24
C THR A 17 0.12 11.59 8.12
N PRO A 18 -0.66 11.82 9.20
CA PRO A 18 -1.81 12.72 9.14
C PRO A 18 -1.49 14.11 8.55
N GLU A 19 -0.33 14.68 8.89
CA GLU A 19 0.11 15.98 8.39
C GLU A 19 0.38 15.95 6.88
N LEU A 20 0.97 14.86 6.39
CA LEU A 20 1.27 14.68 4.97
C LEU A 20 0.02 14.33 4.15
N ILE A 21 -0.99 13.72 4.77
CA ILE A 21 -2.32 13.55 4.16
C ILE A 21 -2.95 14.93 3.94
N ILE A 22 -2.92 15.82 4.94
CA ILE A 22 -3.42 17.19 4.80
C ILE A 22 -2.67 17.95 3.69
N GLU A 23 -1.35 17.79 3.62
CA GLU A 23 -0.55 18.40 2.55
C GLU A 23 -0.88 17.81 1.16
N LEU A 24 -1.17 16.51 1.07
CA LEU A 24 -1.62 15.86 -0.16
C LEU A 24 -2.98 16.42 -0.60
N GLU A 25 -3.94 16.57 0.32
CA GLU A 25 -5.23 17.19 0.04
C GLU A 25 -5.07 18.64 -0.45
N ARG A 26 -4.20 19.43 0.20
CA ARG A 26 -3.89 20.81 -0.20
C ARG A 26 -3.31 20.88 -1.61
N LYS A 27 -2.39 19.97 -1.96
CA LYS A 27 -1.72 19.93 -3.27
C LYS A 27 -2.64 19.46 -4.39
N THR A 28 -3.60 18.62 -4.08
CA THR A 28 -4.49 17.98 -5.07
C THR A 28 -5.88 18.61 -5.13
N GLY A 29 -6.20 19.48 -4.16
CA GLY A 29 -7.50 20.14 -4.04
C GLY A 29 -8.64 19.15 -3.77
N THR A 30 -8.37 18.01 -3.15
CA THR A 30 -9.36 16.94 -2.96
C THR A 30 -9.16 16.23 -1.63
N GLY A 31 -10.26 16.02 -0.90
CA GLY A 31 -10.23 15.27 0.35
C GLY A 31 -9.81 13.81 0.17
N ILE A 32 -9.21 13.22 1.20
CA ILE A 32 -8.50 11.94 1.15
C ILE A 32 -9.37 10.79 0.63
N ALA A 33 -10.64 10.74 1.00
CA ALA A 33 -11.56 9.70 0.54
C ALA A 33 -11.82 9.77 -0.97
N ALA A 34 -12.04 10.98 -1.50
CA ALA A 34 -12.23 11.19 -2.93
C ALA A 34 -10.92 10.99 -3.71
N PHE A 35 -9.78 11.35 -3.12
CA PHE A 35 -8.46 11.11 -3.70
C PHE A 35 -8.19 9.61 -3.87
N VAL A 36 -8.32 8.82 -2.80
CA VAL A 36 -8.12 7.36 -2.83
C VAL A 36 -9.08 6.65 -3.79
N ALA A 37 -10.32 7.13 -3.90
CA ALA A 37 -11.29 6.56 -4.84
C ALA A 37 -10.84 6.66 -6.32
N ARG A 38 -10.06 7.66 -6.71
CA ARG A 38 -9.52 7.79 -8.08
C ARG A 38 -8.53 6.68 -8.44
N PHE A 39 -7.86 6.10 -7.44
CA PHE A 39 -6.93 4.99 -7.62
C PHE A 39 -7.64 3.64 -7.58
N MET A 40 -8.58 3.47 -6.64
CA MET A 40 -9.08 2.13 -6.27
C MET A 40 -10.48 1.81 -6.79
N ARG A 41 -11.29 2.82 -7.15
CA ARG A 41 -12.71 2.63 -7.45
C ARG A 41 -13.10 3.09 -8.86
N VAL A 42 -12.52 4.18 -9.32
CA VAL A 42 -12.81 4.72 -10.65
C VAL A 42 -11.66 4.37 -11.59
N PRO A 43 -11.88 3.55 -12.62
CA PRO A 43 -10.81 3.14 -13.53
C PRO A 43 -10.11 4.36 -14.13
N MET A 44 -8.79 4.44 -13.97
CA MET A 44 -7.94 5.43 -14.66
C MET A 44 -8.28 6.91 -14.37
N ALA A 45 -8.93 7.21 -13.23
CA ALA A 45 -9.32 8.60 -12.89
C ALA A 45 -8.23 9.39 -12.14
N PHE A 46 -7.09 8.77 -11.85
CA PHE A 46 -5.96 9.45 -11.22
C PHE A 46 -5.30 10.42 -12.22
N HIS A 47 -4.82 11.55 -11.71
CA HIS A 47 -3.90 12.41 -12.44
C HIS A 47 -2.48 11.92 -12.26
N PHE A 48 -1.60 12.20 -13.23
CA PHE A 48 -0.18 11.84 -13.09
C PHE A 48 0.44 12.47 -11.83
N ASN A 49 0.07 13.71 -11.50
CA ASN A 49 0.56 14.38 -10.30
C ASN A 49 0.10 13.71 -9.00
N ASP A 50 -1.01 12.96 -9.02
CA ASP A 50 -1.47 12.20 -7.86
C ASP A 50 -0.46 11.09 -7.50
N ILE A 51 0.12 10.41 -8.51
CA ILE A 51 1.18 9.40 -8.33
C ILE A 51 2.44 10.06 -7.79
N VAL A 52 2.87 11.15 -8.44
CA VAL A 52 4.08 11.91 -8.10
C VAL A 52 4.04 12.37 -6.64
N GLU A 53 2.96 13.04 -6.22
CA GLU A 53 2.85 13.57 -4.86
C GLU A 53 2.63 12.49 -3.81
N THR A 54 1.90 11.41 -4.13
CA THR A 54 1.75 10.25 -3.22
C THR A 54 3.10 9.63 -2.89
N ILE A 55 3.93 9.38 -3.90
CA ILE A 55 5.27 8.78 -3.70
C ILE A 55 6.18 9.78 -2.99
N ARG A 56 6.20 11.06 -3.40
CA ARG A 56 7.06 12.09 -2.79
C ARG A 56 6.75 12.30 -1.31
N LEU A 57 5.47 12.48 -0.96
CA LEU A 57 5.04 12.65 0.42
C LEU A 57 5.21 11.35 1.22
N GLY A 58 4.98 10.20 0.58
CA GLY A 58 5.29 8.89 1.17
C GLY A 58 6.76 8.79 1.60
N LEU A 59 7.71 9.13 0.73
CA LEU A 59 9.14 9.15 1.05
C LEU A 59 9.45 10.07 2.24
N ILE A 60 8.84 11.25 2.27
CA ILE A 60 9.02 12.24 3.35
C ILE A 60 8.56 11.67 4.69
N GLY A 61 7.36 11.10 4.76
CA GLY A 61 6.88 10.48 6.00
C GLY A 61 7.65 9.22 6.38
N GLY A 62 8.35 8.59 5.43
CA GLY A 62 9.29 7.50 5.67
C GLY A 62 10.69 7.94 6.12
N GLY A 63 10.93 9.25 6.27
CA GLY A 63 12.18 9.83 6.77
C GLY A 63 13.16 10.33 5.72
N THR A 64 12.79 10.31 4.43
CA THR A 64 13.60 10.93 3.37
C THR A 64 13.44 12.46 3.43
N SER A 65 14.50 13.23 3.21
CA SER A 65 14.37 14.69 3.23
C SER A 65 13.48 15.19 2.08
N PRO A 66 12.79 16.34 2.20
CA PRO A 66 11.95 16.85 1.13
C PRO A 66 12.68 17.09 -0.20
N GLU A 67 13.92 17.57 -0.13
CA GLU A 67 14.78 17.79 -1.29
C GLU A 67 15.18 16.47 -1.95
N GLU A 68 15.61 15.48 -1.16
CA GLU A 68 15.97 14.16 -1.69
C GLU A 68 14.73 13.46 -2.29
N ALA A 69 13.58 13.53 -1.62
CA ALA A 69 12.33 12.96 -2.12
C ALA A 69 11.93 13.57 -3.48
N GLN A 70 12.10 14.89 -3.67
CA GLN A 70 11.84 15.54 -4.95
C GLN A 70 12.80 15.05 -6.03
N SER A 71 14.11 14.99 -5.73
CA SER A 71 15.13 14.48 -6.64
C SER A 71 14.86 13.03 -7.07
N LEU A 72 14.48 12.16 -6.13
CA LEU A 72 14.16 10.76 -6.42
C LEU A 72 12.92 10.62 -7.29
N VAL A 73 11.87 11.40 -7.05
CA VAL A 73 10.66 11.36 -7.87
C VAL A 73 10.92 11.91 -9.28
N ASN A 74 11.76 12.94 -9.41
CA ASN A 74 12.20 13.45 -10.71
C ASN A 74 13.04 12.43 -11.49
N ALA A 75 13.82 11.58 -10.80
CA ALA A 75 14.67 10.58 -11.41
C ALA A 75 13.92 9.27 -11.74
N TYR A 76 13.02 8.84 -10.86
CA TYR A 76 12.46 7.48 -10.87
C TYR A 76 10.94 7.41 -11.01
N VAL A 77 10.24 8.54 -11.09
CA VAL A 77 8.79 8.57 -11.36
C VAL A 77 8.49 9.33 -12.64
N THR A 78 8.88 10.60 -12.73
CA THR A 78 8.50 11.46 -13.86
C THR A 78 8.96 10.97 -15.25
N PRO A 79 10.13 10.32 -15.41
CA PRO A 79 10.59 9.84 -16.71
C PRO A 79 10.23 8.36 -16.97
N ARG A 80 9.48 7.72 -16.07
CA ARG A 80 9.17 6.28 -16.14
C ARG A 80 7.75 6.04 -16.67
N PRO A 81 7.49 4.90 -17.32
CA PRO A 81 6.13 4.50 -17.68
C PRO A 81 5.20 4.50 -16.45
N ILE A 82 3.99 5.05 -16.61
CA ILE A 82 3.00 5.21 -15.51
C ILE A 82 2.71 3.88 -14.81
N ALA A 83 2.60 2.78 -15.57
CA ALA A 83 2.29 1.47 -15.02
C ALA A 83 3.34 0.96 -14.01
N GLU A 84 4.61 1.37 -14.15
CA GLU A 84 5.69 0.97 -13.23
C GLU A 84 5.54 1.62 -11.86
N THR A 85 5.02 2.85 -11.81
CA THR A 85 4.98 3.67 -10.59
C THR A 85 3.61 3.66 -9.91
N LEU A 86 2.56 3.36 -10.68
CA LEU A 86 1.18 3.29 -10.19
C LEU A 86 1.03 2.28 -9.04
N SER A 87 1.61 1.08 -9.18
CA SER A 87 1.50 0.02 -8.15
C SER A 87 2.09 0.45 -6.81
N LEU A 88 3.20 1.19 -6.82
CA LEU A 88 3.81 1.71 -5.60
C LEU A 88 2.93 2.78 -4.95
N ALA A 89 2.36 3.70 -5.73
CA ALA A 89 1.43 4.70 -5.21
C ALA A 89 0.20 4.05 -4.56
N ILE A 90 -0.38 3.03 -5.18
CA ILE A 90 -1.50 2.26 -4.62
C ILE A 90 -1.11 1.64 -3.28
N ALA A 91 0.03 0.94 -3.21
CA ALA A 91 0.47 0.29 -1.97
C ALA A 91 0.71 1.27 -0.80
N ILE A 92 1.21 2.48 -1.11
CA ILE A 92 1.36 3.56 -0.11
C ILE A 92 0.00 4.03 0.40
N LEU A 93 -0.98 4.20 -0.49
CA LEU A 93 -2.33 4.61 -0.12
C LEU A 93 -3.06 3.53 0.67
N GLU A 94 -2.93 2.26 0.28
CA GLU A 94 -3.50 1.13 1.02
C GLU A 94 -2.94 1.05 2.44
N ALA A 95 -1.62 1.21 2.60
CA ALA A 95 -0.99 1.23 3.91
C ALA A 95 -1.50 2.37 4.80
N ALA A 96 -1.77 3.55 4.21
CA ALA A 96 -2.37 4.66 4.94
C ALA A 96 -3.85 4.44 5.26
N TRP A 97 -4.59 3.78 4.36
CA TRP A 97 -6.04 3.61 4.45
C TRP A 97 -6.48 2.50 5.40
N PHE A 98 -5.88 1.31 5.27
CA PHE A 98 -6.24 0.14 6.07
C PHE A 98 -5.36 -0.01 7.32
N GLY A 99 -4.21 0.64 7.32
CA GLY A 99 -3.17 0.39 8.32
C GLY A 99 -2.54 -0.99 8.17
N PRO A 100 -1.90 -1.53 9.22
CA PRO A 100 -1.31 -2.85 9.16
C PRO A 100 -2.42 -3.85 8.93
N ALA A 101 -2.20 -4.82 8.04
CA ALA A 101 -3.09 -5.98 7.98
C ALA A 101 -3.23 -6.53 9.40
N ALA A 102 -4.48 -6.75 9.84
CA ALA A 102 -4.71 -7.50 11.06
C ALA A 102 -3.93 -8.82 10.94
N PRO A 103 -3.27 -9.31 12.02
CA PRO A 103 -2.64 -10.61 11.95
C PRO A 103 -3.69 -11.60 11.45
N THR A 104 -3.38 -12.32 10.38
CA THR A 104 -4.24 -13.40 9.90
C THR A 104 -4.40 -14.38 11.05
N VAL A 105 -5.53 -14.31 11.75
CA VAL A 105 -5.96 -15.40 12.62
C VAL A 105 -6.36 -16.49 11.64
N ILE A 106 -5.44 -17.41 11.37
CA ILE A 106 -5.82 -18.65 10.70
C ILE A 106 -6.75 -19.33 11.70
N ALA A 107 -8.05 -19.29 11.44
CA ALA A 107 -9.03 -19.98 12.28
C ALA A 107 -8.61 -21.46 12.35
N GLN A 108 -8.37 -21.96 13.55
CA GLN A 108 -7.91 -23.32 13.83
C GLN A 108 -9.06 -24.34 13.70
N ASP A 109 -9.97 -24.12 12.75
CA ASP A 109 -11.20 -24.92 12.64
C ASP A 109 -11.10 -26.01 11.55
N ASP A 110 -10.08 -25.96 10.68
CA ASP A 110 -9.93 -26.96 9.60
C ASP A 110 -8.95 -28.11 9.92
N ILE A 111 -8.23 -28.07 11.05
CA ILE A 111 -7.31 -29.17 11.44
C ILE A 111 -8.06 -30.27 12.22
N GLY A 112 -9.25 -29.97 12.75
CA GLY A 112 -10.04 -30.91 13.57
C GLY A 112 -10.84 -31.96 12.78
N HIS A 113 -11.13 -31.73 11.50
CA HIS A 113 -11.94 -32.66 10.70
C HIS A 113 -11.15 -33.87 10.17
N ALA A 114 -9.84 -33.74 9.98
CA ALA A 114 -9.00 -34.82 9.47
C ALA A 114 -8.75 -35.93 10.51
N ALA A 115 -8.73 -35.60 11.81
CA ALA A 115 -8.56 -36.61 12.86
C ALA A 115 -9.85 -37.42 13.13
N ALA A 116 -11.02 -36.81 12.93
CA ALA A 116 -12.31 -37.46 13.15
C ALA A 116 -12.67 -38.48 12.06
N ILE A 117 -12.19 -38.30 10.83
CA ILE A 117 -12.40 -39.26 9.73
C ILE A 117 -11.56 -40.53 9.90
N ASP A 118 -10.33 -40.43 10.39
CA ASP A 118 -9.45 -41.59 10.59
C ASP A 118 -9.92 -42.50 11.74
N ASP A 119 -10.44 -41.91 12.83
CA ASP A 119 -11.02 -42.67 13.94
C ASP A 119 -12.34 -43.35 13.55
N ALA A 120 -13.18 -42.66 12.75
CA ALA A 120 -14.43 -43.25 12.23
C ALA A 120 -14.18 -44.40 11.24
N LEU A 121 -13.11 -44.35 10.44
CA LEU A 121 -12.75 -45.43 9.52
C LEU A 121 -12.19 -46.66 10.25
N ASN A 122 -11.45 -46.47 11.35
CA ASN A 122 -10.91 -47.57 12.15
C ASN A 122 -11.96 -48.29 13.02
N GLN A 123 -13.09 -47.65 13.34
CA GLN A 123 -14.17 -48.27 14.12
C GLN A 123 -15.18 -49.08 13.28
N VAL A 124 -15.08 -49.05 11.95
CA VAL A 124 -16.01 -49.74 11.02
C VAL A 124 -15.38 -50.99 10.38
N ALA A 125 -14.09 -51.27 10.63
CA ALA A 125 -13.46 -52.51 10.20
C ALA A 125 -13.67 -53.62 11.26
N PRO A 126 -14.27 -54.78 10.91
CA PRO A 126 -14.37 -55.94 11.81
C PRO A 126 -13.05 -56.68 12.00
#